data_AF-A0A537DY02-F1
#
_entry.id   AF-A0A537DY02-F1
#
_cell.length_a   1.000
_cell.length_b   1.000
_cell.length_c   1.000
_cell.angle_alpha   90.00
_cell.angle_beta   90.00
_cell.angle_gamma   90.00
#
_symmetry.space_group_name_H-M   'P 1'
#
loop_
_entity.id
_entity.type
_entity.pdbx_description
1 polymer ?
#
loop_
_entity_poly.entity_id
_entity_poly.type
_entity_poly.pdbx_seq_one_letter_code
_entity_poly.pdbx_strand_id
1 'polypeptide(L)'
;MRKNILVAGITLLALALLFGVSYPAGLLFSVPISVLNIILGLITRTPSGFEIQPESNNIRLVIDRGVVRASIYQLVFLNSKLIFKRLSSVMVTVILAFILAVVGLEVLGIVGALMGGIAGFSLQEFLTQRIRNKIGTEMQLTSLGKNDIEIDYNDLLEVRLAKSRLYLISENNTLSASFPKGYSRKIKPMLADLFETKFTDEESLRAAEAAEKENKKRKHPRGDRGKLSRR
;
A
#
# COMPACT_ATOMS: atom_id res chain seq x y z
N MET A 1 -0.40 -7.07 8.45
CA MET A 1 1.03 -7.07 8.76
C MET A 1 1.30 -7.94 9.99
N ARG A 2 0.87 -7.57 11.20
CA ARG A 2 0.86 -8.47 12.39
C ARG A 2 0.35 -9.89 12.11
N LYS A 3 -0.84 -10.01 11.54
CA LYS A 3 -1.44 -11.32 11.19
C LYS A 3 -0.58 -12.13 10.21
N ASN A 4 0.13 -11.47 9.29
CA ASN A 4 0.98 -12.15 8.30
C ASN A 4 2.25 -12.69 8.97
N ILE A 5 2.86 -11.92 9.88
CA ILE A 5 4.03 -12.34 10.67
C ILE A 5 3.66 -13.53 11.58
N LEU A 6 2.50 -13.47 12.25
CA LEU A 6 2.01 -14.57 13.08
C LEU A 6 1.71 -15.83 12.26
N VAL A 7 1.03 -15.69 11.11
CA VAL A 7 0.77 -16.81 10.20
C VAL A 7 2.10 -17.41 9.72
N ALA A 8 3.06 -16.58 9.30
CA ALA A 8 4.40 -17.02 8.93
C ALA A 8 5.08 -17.81 10.06
N GLY A 9 5.04 -17.31 11.30
CA GLY A 9 5.60 -18.02 12.46
C GLY A 9 4.95 -19.37 12.73
N ILE A 10 3.61 -19.46 12.65
CA ILE A 10 2.87 -20.71 12.81
C ILE A 10 3.18 -21.68 11.67
N THR A 11 3.22 -21.19 10.42
CA THR A 11 3.58 -22.00 9.26
C THR A 11 5.00 -22.56 9.37
N LEU A 12 5.96 -21.74 9.81
CA LEU A 12 7.33 -22.18 10.07
C LEU A 12 7.39 -23.25 11.15
N LEU A 13 6.62 -23.09 12.24
CA LEU A 13 6.59 -24.07 13.32
C LEU A 13 6.00 -25.39 12.85
N ALA A 14 4.92 -25.35 12.08
CA ALA A 14 4.33 -26.55 11.48
C ALA A 14 5.32 -27.25 10.55
N LEU A 15 6.02 -26.49 9.71
CA LEU A 15 7.06 -27.02 8.81
C LEU A 15 8.20 -27.66 9.62
N ALA A 16 8.68 -26.98 10.67
CA ALA A 16 9.73 -27.47 11.56
C ALA A 16 9.35 -28.80 12.21
N LEU A 17 8.12 -28.93 12.72
CA LEU A 17 7.65 -30.15 13.37
C LEU A 17 7.44 -31.30 12.38
N LEU A 18 6.88 -31.03 11.20
CA LEU A 18 6.66 -32.04 10.16
C LEU A 18 7.97 -32.62 9.64
N PHE A 19 8.96 -31.77 9.35
CA PHE A 19 10.26 -32.20 8.82
C PHE A 19 11.24 -32.63 9.91
N GLY A 20 11.07 -32.13 11.13
CA GLY A 20 11.92 -32.45 12.26
C GLY A 20 11.88 -33.90 12.72
N VAL A 21 10.79 -34.61 12.41
CA VAL A 21 10.71 -36.08 12.63
C VAL A 21 11.71 -36.81 11.74
N SER A 22 11.93 -36.32 10.51
CA SER A 22 12.87 -36.92 9.55
C SER A 22 14.29 -36.36 9.67
N TYR A 23 14.43 -35.12 10.15
CA TYR A 23 15.71 -34.42 10.32
C TYR A 23 15.79 -33.74 11.71
N PRO A 24 16.04 -34.51 12.79
CA PRO A 24 15.99 -34.01 14.15
C PRO A 24 17.05 -32.93 14.44
N ALA A 25 18.21 -32.98 13.78
CA ALA A 25 19.22 -31.92 13.87
C ALA A 25 18.69 -30.56 13.36
N GLY A 26 17.78 -30.57 12.39
CA GLY A 26 17.15 -29.36 11.86
C GLY A 26 16.20 -28.69 12.85
N LEU A 27 15.69 -29.40 13.85
CA LEU A 27 14.82 -28.83 14.89
C LEU A 27 15.52 -27.77 15.72
N LEU A 28 16.84 -27.92 15.96
CA LEU A 28 17.65 -26.98 16.73
C LEU A 28 17.71 -25.59 16.10
N PHE A 29 17.50 -25.48 14.78
CA PHE A 29 17.49 -24.21 14.07
C PHE A 29 16.07 -23.76 13.70
N SER A 30 15.25 -24.69 13.22
CA SER A 30 13.91 -24.39 12.71
C SER A 30 12.92 -23.97 13.80
N VAL A 31 12.95 -24.59 14.99
CA VAL A 31 12.05 -24.26 16.09
C VAL A 31 12.35 -22.86 16.66
N PRO A 32 13.60 -22.49 17.01
CA PRO A 32 13.89 -21.14 17.50
C PRO A 32 13.52 -20.04 16.50
N ILE A 33 13.78 -20.24 15.19
CA ILE A 33 13.39 -19.28 14.14
C ILE A 33 11.87 -19.11 14.11
N SER A 34 11.12 -20.20 14.24
CA SER A 34 9.65 -20.16 14.25
C SER A 34 9.11 -19.42 15.47
N VAL A 35 9.64 -19.74 16.67
CA VAL A 35 9.29 -19.07 17.93
C VAL A 35 9.61 -17.58 17.86
N LEU A 36 10.77 -17.22 17.33
CA LEU A 36 11.18 -15.82 17.16
C LEU A 36 10.20 -15.07 16.25
N ASN A 37 9.76 -15.66 15.14
CA ASN A 37 8.76 -15.06 14.25
C ASN A 37 7.40 -14.86 14.95
N ILE A 38 6.97 -15.82 15.77
CA ILE A 38 5.75 -15.69 16.58
C ILE A 38 5.90 -14.54 17.57
N ILE A 39 7.02 -14.46 18.30
CA ILE A 39 7.31 -13.36 19.24
C ILE A 39 7.27 -12.02 18.51
N LEU A 40 7.95 -11.91 17.35
CA LEU A 40 7.90 -10.72 16.51
C LEU A 40 6.45 -10.34 16.16
N GLY A 41 5.63 -11.31 15.79
CA GLY A 41 4.20 -11.10 15.49
C GLY A 41 3.37 -10.68 16.69
N LEU A 42 3.73 -11.08 17.91
CA LEU A 42 3.04 -10.68 19.13
C LEU A 42 3.39 -9.26 19.55
N ILE A 43 4.67 -8.87 19.47
CA ILE A 43 5.13 -7.51 19.82
C ILE A 43 4.77 -6.47 18.74
N THR A 44 4.49 -6.93 17.52
CA THR A 44 4.10 -6.07 16.40
C THR A 44 2.73 -5.45 16.66
N ARG A 45 2.68 -4.13 16.81
CA ARG A 45 1.42 -3.39 16.90
C ARG A 45 0.62 -3.50 15.61
N THR A 46 -0.69 -3.63 15.74
CA THR A 46 -1.59 -3.61 14.58
C THR A 46 -1.56 -2.21 13.94
N PRO A 47 -1.44 -2.08 12.61
CA PRO A 47 -1.58 -0.78 11.94
C PRO A 47 -2.95 -0.18 12.24
N SER A 48 -3.03 1.13 12.49
CA SER A 48 -4.30 1.86 12.62
C SER A 48 -5.06 1.91 11.29
N GLY A 49 -4.35 1.73 10.18
CA GLY A 49 -4.87 1.65 8.83
C GLY A 49 -4.97 3.04 8.20
N PHE A 50 -5.87 3.87 8.69
CA PHE A 50 -5.93 5.29 8.35
C PHE A 50 -6.50 6.06 9.54
N GLU A 51 -6.07 7.31 9.67
CA GLU A 51 -6.48 8.20 10.75
C GLU A 51 -6.94 9.52 10.14
N ILE A 52 -8.20 9.87 10.37
CA ILE A 52 -8.83 11.10 9.89
C ILE A 52 -8.76 12.09 11.04
N GLN A 53 -8.22 13.29 10.79
CA GLN A 53 -8.02 14.32 11.81
C GLN A 53 -7.34 13.76 13.07
N PRO A 54 -6.07 13.28 12.97
CA PRO A 54 -5.28 13.02 14.16
C PRO A 54 -5.23 14.28 15.04
N GLU A 55 -4.94 14.14 16.34
CA GLU A 55 -4.99 15.22 17.35
C GLU A 55 -4.19 16.51 17.04
N SER A 56 -3.43 16.52 15.93
CA SER A 56 -2.72 17.67 15.38
C SER A 56 -3.61 18.54 14.49
N ASN A 57 -3.63 19.86 14.75
CA ASN A 57 -4.32 20.86 13.92
C ASN A 57 -3.80 20.94 12.46
N ASN A 58 -2.60 20.43 12.18
CA ASN A 58 -1.97 20.56 10.86
C ASN A 58 -2.11 19.33 9.96
N ILE A 59 -2.44 18.17 10.54
CA ILE A 59 -2.56 16.91 9.81
C ILE A 59 -4.04 16.60 9.63
N ARG A 60 -4.47 16.47 8.37
CA ARG A 60 -5.87 16.23 8.01
C ARG A 60 -6.17 14.75 7.83
N LEU A 61 -5.23 14.00 7.25
CA LEU A 61 -5.39 12.58 6.99
C LEU A 61 -4.04 11.88 7.00
N VAL A 62 -3.97 10.74 7.67
CA VAL A 62 -2.83 9.81 7.59
C VAL A 62 -3.30 8.49 7.02
N ILE A 63 -2.63 8.01 5.98
CA ILE A 63 -2.87 6.68 5.41
C ILE A 63 -1.61 5.84 5.63
N ASP A 64 -1.74 4.75 6.37
CA ASP A 64 -0.61 3.92 6.81
C ASP A 64 0.13 3.22 5.67
N ARG A 65 -0.53 3.07 4.51
CA ARG A 65 -0.01 2.32 3.39
C ARG A 65 -0.51 2.85 2.04
N GLY A 66 0.36 3.56 1.34
CA GLY A 66 0.28 3.77 -0.10
C GLY A 66 1.51 3.16 -0.78
N VAL A 67 1.30 2.46 -1.89
CA VAL A 67 2.39 1.92 -2.72
C VAL A 67 2.59 2.86 -3.89
N VAL A 68 3.78 3.45 -3.99
CA VAL A 68 4.21 4.29 -5.10
C VAL A 68 5.35 3.57 -5.80
N ARG A 69 5.14 3.22 -7.08
CA ARG A 69 6.06 2.37 -7.85
C ARG A 69 6.35 1.06 -7.11
N ALA A 70 7.58 0.88 -6.63
CA ALA A 70 8.06 -0.30 -5.89
C ALA A 70 8.43 0.04 -4.43
N SER A 71 7.87 1.10 -3.87
CA SER A 71 8.12 1.52 -2.48
C SER A 71 6.81 1.70 -1.72
N ILE A 72 6.85 1.36 -0.44
CA ILE A 72 5.75 1.49 0.50
C ILE A 72 5.95 2.79 1.27
N TYR A 73 4.93 3.64 1.24
CA TYR A 73 4.90 4.93 1.91
C TYR A 73 3.73 4.99 2.88
N GLN A 74 3.89 5.80 3.92
CA GLN A 74 2.79 6.36 4.70
C GLN A 74 2.49 7.74 4.14
N LEU A 75 1.23 8.02 3.80
CA LEU A 75 0.83 9.30 3.24
C LEU A 75 0.31 10.18 4.36
N VAL A 76 0.81 11.41 4.43
CA VAL A 76 0.44 12.42 5.42
C VAL A 76 -0.08 13.62 4.65
N PHE A 77 -1.40 13.82 4.69
CA PHE A 77 -2.07 14.98 4.12
C PHE A 77 -2.08 16.08 5.17
N LEU A 78 -1.34 17.14 4.89
CA LEU A 78 -1.33 18.36 5.69
C LEU A 78 -2.32 19.37 5.11
N ASN A 79 -2.42 20.53 5.73
CA ASN A 79 -3.30 21.60 5.26
C ASN A 79 -2.94 22.12 3.85
N SER A 80 -1.66 22.16 3.49
CA SER A 80 -1.20 22.74 2.22
C SER A 80 -0.37 21.81 1.33
N LYS A 81 -0.01 20.62 1.83
CA LYS A 81 0.91 19.72 1.14
C LYS A 81 0.68 18.27 1.51
N LEU A 82 1.14 17.36 0.65
CA LEU A 82 1.15 15.93 0.86
C LEU A 82 2.60 15.44 1.03
N ILE A 83 2.85 14.70 2.11
CA ILE A 83 4.13 14.06 2.37
C ILE A 83 3.98 12.54 2.28
N PHE A 84 4.82 11.91 1.47
CA PHE A 84 4.99 10.47 1.39
C PHE A 84 6.20 10.06 2.22
N LYS A 85 5.94 9.54 3.42
CA LYS A 85 6.95 9.00 4.33
C LYS A 85 7.38 7.61 3.91
N ARG A 86 8.63 7.43 3.52
CA ARG A 86 9.11 6.13 3.03
C ARG A 86 9.24 5.14 4.18
N LEU A 87 8.46 4.06 4.13
CA LEU A 87 8.52 2.99 5.12
C LEU A 87 9.47 1.87 4.68
N SER A 88 9.36 1.43 3.43
CA SER A 88 10.17 0.35 2.90
C SER A 88 10.19 0.34 1.37
N SER A 89 11.04 -0.49 0.79
CA SER A 89 11.05 -0.79 -0.64
C SER A 89 10.81 -2.26 -0.90
N VAL A 90 10.06 -2.56 -1.95
CA VAL A 90 9.85 -3.93 -2.43
C VAL A 90 11.19 -4.58 -2.77
N MET A 91 12.14 -3.82 -3.34
CA MET A 91 13.50 -4.34 -3.60
C MET A 91 14.19 -4.84 -2.33
N VAL A 92 14.15 -4.05 -1.25
CA VAL A 92 14.73 -4.45 0.05
C VAL A 92 14.02 -5.69 0.61
N THR A 93 12.71 -5.78 0.41
CA THR A 93 11.89 -6.92 0.85
C THR A 93 12.30 -8.20 0.13
N VAL A 94 12.42 -8.14 -1.20
CA VAL A 94 12.80 -9.28 -2.04
C VAL A 94 14.23 -9.70 -1.76
N ILE A 95 15.17 -8.75 -1.68
CA ILE A 95 16.59 -9.02 -1.43
C ILE A 95 16.76 -9.69 -0.05
N LEU A 96 16.11 -9.19 0.99
CA LEU A 96 16.22 -9.78 2.33
C LEU A 96 15.69 -11.21 2.37
N ALA A 97 14.52 -11.45 1.77
CA ALA A 97 13.94 -12.79 1.67
C ALA A 97 14.84 -13.73 0.85
N PHE A 98 15.42 -13.25 -0.24
CA PHE A 98 16.32 -14.03 -1.08
C PHE A 98 17.61 -14.40 -0.36
N ILE A 99 18.28 -13.45 0.30
CA ILE A 99 19.51 -13.70 1.07
C ILE A 99 19.25 -14.77 2.14
N LEU A 100 18.15 -14.62 2.90
CA LEU A 100 17.82 -15.58 3.95
C LEU A 100 17.42 -16.94 3.37
N ALA A 101 16.79 -17.00 2.20
CA ALA A 101 16.53 -18.25 1.50
C ALA A 101 17.84 -18.94 1.06
N VAL A 102 18.82 -18.20 0.54
CA VAL A 102 20.14 -18.76 0.18
C VAL A 102 20.86 -19.29 1.42
N VAL A 103 20.91 -18.52 2.51
CA VAL A 103 21.49 -18.98 3.78
C VAL A 103 20.76 -20.21 4.30
N GLY A 104 19.43 -20.23 4.23
CA GLY A 104 18.63 -21.38 4.64
C GLY A 104 18.91 -22.62 3.79
N LEU A 105 19.09 -22.45 2.47
CA LEU A 105 19.42 -23.53 1.54
C LEU A 105 20.70 -24.26 1.95
N GLU A 106 21.73 -23.51 2.35
CA GLU A 106 23.01 -24.07 2.79
C GLU A 106 22.87 -24.88 4.09
N VAL A 107 21.96 -24.51 5.00
CA VAL A 107 21.83 -25.15 6.32
C VAL A 107 20.91 -26.37 6.29
N LEU A 108 19.74 -26.28 5.64
CA LEU A 108 18.70 -27.32 5.66
C LEU A 108 18.13 -27.64 4.28
N GLY A 109 18.86 -27.35 3.20
CA GLY A 109 18.41 -27.59 1.84
C GLY A 109 17.11 -26.84 1.52
N ILE A 110 16.25 -27.44 0.71
CA ILE A 110 15.00 -26.80 0.23
C ILE A 110 14.11 -26.33 1.39
N VAL A 111 14.04 -27.12 2.48
CA VAL A 111 13.26 -26.75 3.67
C VAL A 111 13.82 -25.48 4.30
N GLY A 112 15.15 -25.40 4.45
CA GLY A 112 15.80 -24.21 4.94
C GLY A 112 15.59 -23.00 4.04
N ALA A 113 15.62 -23.17 2.73
CA ALA A 113 15.36 -22.07 1.78
C ALA A 113 13.95 -21.50 1.93
N LEU A 114 12.93 -22.37 2.06
CA LEU A 114 11.56 -21.96 2.33
C LEU A 114 11.45 -21.23 3.67
N MET A 115 12.08 -21.78 4.71
CA MET A 115 12.08 -21.15 6.03
C MET A 115 12.74 -19.77 6.03
N GLY A 116 13.88 -19.65 5.35
CA GLY A 116 14.62 -18.40 5.18
C GLY A 116 13.81 -17.34 4.43
N GLY A 117 13.16 -17.71 3.33
CA GLY A 117 12.30 -16.80 2.56
C GLY A 117 11.12 -16.26 3.39
N ILE A 118 10.43 -17.13 4.12
CA ILE A 118 9.30 -16.74 4.99
C ILE A 118 9.80 -15.86 6.15
N ALA A 119 10.91 -16.23 6.80
CA ALA A 119 11.51 -15.46 7.88
C ALA A 119 11.95 -14.06 7.40
N GLY A 120 12.54 -13.95 6.20
CA GLY A 120 12.93 -12.67 5.62
C GLY A 120 11.77 -11.76 5.30
N PHE A 121 10.68 -12.32 4.76
CA PHE A 121 9.44 -11.57 4.55
C PHE A 121 8.86 -11.06 5.89
N SER A 122 8.80 -11.94 6.89
CA SER A 122 8.31 -11.62 8.23
C SER A 122 9.14 -10.52 8.92
N LEU A 123 10.47 -10.61 8.84
CA LEU A 123 11.38 -9.61 9.38
C LEU A 123 11.22 -8.26 8.68
N GLN A 124 11.05 -8.24 7.35
CA GLN A 124 10.82 -6.98 6.64
C GLN A 124 9.49 -6.33 7.05
N GLU A 125 8.42 -7.11 7.21
CA GLU A 125 7.12 -6.62 7.66
C GLU A 125 7.21 -6.05 9.10
N PHE A 126 8.04 -6.68 9.97
CA PHE A 126 8.34 -6.15 11.30
C PHE A 126 9.09 -4.83 11.25
N LEU A 127 10.19 -4.76 10.48
CA LEU A 127 11.01 -3.56 10.33
C LEU A 127 10.20 -2.39 9.77
N THR A 128 9.34 -2.65 8.79
CA THR A 128 8.43 -1.65 8.20
C THR A 128 7.49 -1.06 9.25
N GLN A 129 6.95 -1.89 10.14
CA GLN A 129 6.10 -1.43 11.24
C GLN A 129 6.88 -0.69 12.31
N ARG A 130 8.11 -1.11 12.61
CA ARG A 130 8.97 -0.39 13.56
C ARG A 130 9.32 1.01 13.05
N ILE A 131 9.62 1.15 11.75
CA ILE A 131 9.84 2.46 11.11
C ILE A 131 8.57 3.30 11.19
N ARG A 132 7.40 2.74 10.86
CA ARG A 132 6.12 3.44 11.01
C ARG A 132 5.90 3.95 12.44
N ASN A 133 6.10 3.10 13.44
CA ASN A 133 5.90 3.47 14.84
C ASN A 133 6.88 4.56 15.29
N LYS A 134 8.10 4.59 14.73
CA LYS A 134 9.06 5.66 14.98
C LYS A 134 8.55 6.99 14.42
N ILE A 135 8.07 6.97 13.17
CA ILE A 135 7.56 8.14 12.44
C ILE A 135 6.23 8.67 13.00
N GLY A 136 5.50 7.87 13.79
CA GLY A 136 4.14 8.19 14.25
C GLY A 136 3.99 9.41 15.18
N THR A 137 5.05 10.15 15.49
CA THR A 137 4.93 11.44 16.20
C THR A 137 4.73 12.59 15.20
N GLU A 138 3.93 13.60 15.57
CA GLU A 138 3.60 14.74 14.71
C GLU A 138 4.83 15.44 14.10
N MET A 139 5.88 15.67 14.90
CA MET A 139 7.14 16.25 14.43
C MET A 139 7.83 15.40 13.35
N GLN A 140 7.70 14.07 13.42
CA GLN A 140 8.30 13.17 12.44
C GLN A 140 7.42 12.98 11.20
N LEU A 141 6.10 13.14 11.31
CA LEU A 141 5.18 13.12 10.18
C LEU A 141 5.33 14.35 9.29
N THR A 142 5.66 15.51 9.88
CA THR A 142 5.73 16.81 9.19
C THR A 142 7.13 17.18 8.66
N SER A 143 8.20 16.60 9.21
CA SER A 143 9.58 16.78 8.72
C SER A 143 9.84 16.00 7.42
N LEU A 144 10.97 16.21 6.73
CA LEU A 144 11.36 15.41 5.56
C LEU A 144 12.54 14.50 5.88
N GLY A 145 12.40 13.22 5.57
CA GLY A 145 13.44 12.21 5.67
C GLY A 145 14.10 11.90 4.32
N LYS A 146 15.10 11.04 4.36
CA LYS A 146 15.81 10.57 3.16
C LYS A 146 14.87 9.73 2.27
N ASN A 147 14.64 10.19 1.04
CA ASN A 147 13.74 9.59 0.03
C ASN A 147 12.24 9.71 0.36
N ASP A 148 11.86 10.60 1.27
CA ASP A 148 10.48 11.07 1.36
C ASP A 148 10.15 11.90 0.11
N ILE A 149 8.86 11.94 -0.26
CA ILE A 149 8.38 12.76 -1.36
C ILE A 149 7.45 13.82 -0.76
N GLU A 150 7.69 15.07 -1.10
CA GLU A 150 6.81 16.19 -0.76
C GLU A 150 6.18 16.74 -2.03
N ILE A 151 4.90 17.06 -1.95
CA ILE A 151 4.14 17.68 -3.04
C ILE A 151 3.28 18.77 -2.45
N ASP A 152 3.48 20.01 -2.89
CA ASP A 152 2.60 21.13 -2.56
C ASP A 152 1.26 21.00 -3.30
N TYR A 153 0.16 21.36 -2.65
CA TYR A 153 -1.16 21.32 -3.29
C TYR A 153 -1.29 22.34 -4.44
N ASN A 154 -0.47 23.39 -4.43
CA ASN A 154 -0.43 24.37 -5.51
C ASN A 154 0.17 23.78 -6.79
N ASP A 155 1.12 22.84 -6.67
CA ASP A 155 1.76 22.17 -7.81
C ASP A 155 0.86 21.12 -8.48
N LEU A 156 -0.27 20.79 -7.85
CA LEU A 156 -1.25 19.83 -8.36
C LEU A 156 -2.28 20.52 -9.25
N LEU A 157 -2.46 19.98 -10.45
CA LEU A 157 -3.55 20.34 -11.36
C LEU A 157 -4.82 19.55 -11.03
N GLU A 158 -4.68 18.24 -10.86
CA GLU A 158 -5.81 17.33 -10.62
C GLU A 158 -5.40 16.23 -9.64
N VAL A 159 -6.32 15.90 -8.73
CA VAL A 159 -6.23 14.76 -7.83
C VAL A 159 -7.35 13.80 -8.17
N ARG A 160 -7.01 12.66 -8.75
CA ARG A 160 -7.98 11.67 -9.21
C ARG A 160 -7.96 10.41 -8.36
N LEU A 161 -9.12 10.01 -7.84
CA LEU A 161 -9.27 8.74 -7.12
C LEU A 161 -10.06 7.74 -7.99
N ALA A 162 -9.37 6.68 -8.44
CA ALA A 162 -9.99 5.61 -9.22
C ALA A 162 -9.70 4.24 -8.58
N LYS A 163 -10.75 3.45 -8.34
CA LYS A 163 -10.72 2.16 -7.65
C LYS A 163 -10.00 2.19 -6.30
N SER A 164 -8.72 1.90 -6.27
CA SER A 164 -7.88 1.93 -5.06
C SER A 164 -6.55 2.64 -5.35
N ARG A 165 -6.54 3.56 -6.31
CA ARG A 165 -5.38 4.35 -6.68
C ARG A 165 -5.70 5.83 -6.63
N LEU A 166 -4.83 6.59 -5.99
CA LEU A 166 -4.77 8.04 -6.06
C LEU A 166 -3.78 8.42 -7.15
N TYR A 167 -4.20 9.27 -8.06
CA TYR A 167 -3.39 9.88 -9.09
C TYR A 167 -3.24 11.35 -8.74
N LEU A 168 -1.99 11.80 -8.67
CA LEU A 168 -1.60 13.17 -8.42
C LEU A 168 -0.99 13.67 -9.72
N ILE A 169 -1.72 14.55 -10.40
CA ILE A 169 -1.37 15.06 -11.72
C ILE A 169 -0.88 16.49 -11.54
N SER A 170 0.37 16.74 -11.92
CA SER A 170 0.95 18.07 -12.09
C SER A 170 1.20 18.35 -13.56
N GLU A 171 1.61 19.57 -13.91
CA GLU A 171 1.89 19.96 -15.31
C GLU A 171 2.86 19.01 -16.02
N ASN A 172 3.91 18.58 -15.30
CA ASN A 172 5.02 17.85 -15.90
C ASN A 172 5.04 16.37 -15.55
N ASN A 173 4.26 15.92 -14.55
CA ASN A 173 4.37 14.57 -14.02
C ASN A 173 3.04 14.02 -13.49
N THR A 174 2.92 12.70 -13.51
CA THR A 174 1.84 11.99 -12.81
C THR A 174 2.44 11.02 -11.80
N LEU A 175 2.07 11.18 -10.53
CA LEU A 175 2.40 10.24 -9.47
C LEU A 175 1.17 9.41 -9.14
N SER A 176 1.32 8.10 -8.97
CA SER A 176 0.23 7.24 -8.54
C SER A 176 0.58 6.49 -7.26
N ALA A 177 -0.38 6.47 -6.33
CA ALA A 177 -0.30 5.77 -5.05
C ALA A 177 -1.44 4.75 -4.96
N SER A 178 -1.09 3.47 -4.81
CA SER A 178 -2.06 2.39 -4.64
C SER A 178 -2.34 2.12 -3.17
N PHE A 179 -3.61 1.99 -2.80
CA PHE A 179 -4.08 1.70 -1.44
C PHE A 179 -4.64 0.28 -1.33
N PRO A 180 -4.75 -0.25 -0.09
CA PRO A 180 -5.52 -1.45 0.18
C PRO A 180 -6.98 -1.31 -0.28
N LYS A 181 -7.59 -2.44 -0.67
CA LYS A 181 -9.00 -2.46 -1.10
C LYS A 181 -9.91 -1.88 -0.01
N GLY A 182 -10.90 -1.09 -0.43
CA GLY A 182 -11.89 -0.47 0.47
C GLY A 182 -11.45 0.84 1.13
N TYR A 183 -10.18 1.24 1.03
CA TYR A 183 -9.71 2.51 1.59
C TYR A 183 -10.25 3.70 0.81
N SER A 184 -10.30 3.61 -0.52
CA SER A 184 -10.78 4.66 -1.41
C SER A 184 -12.15 5.21 -1.00
N ARG A 185 -13.11 4.32 -0.70
CA ARG A 185 -14.46 4.73 -0.28
C ARG A 185 -14.46 5.52 1.02
N LYS A 186 -13.56 5.21 1.94
CA LYS A 186 -13.48 5.86 3.25
C LYS A 186 -12.75 7.20 3.20
N ILE A 187 -11.73 7.32 2.37
CA ILE A 187 -10.94 8.55 2.23
C ILE A 187 -11.53 9.55 1.22
N LYS A 188 -12.40 9.08 0.31
CA LYS A 188 -13.08 9.90 -0.71
C LYS A 188 -13.64 11.23 -0.17
N PRO A 189 -14.45 11.27 0.90
CA PRO A 189 -15.01 12.54 1.40
C PRO A 189 -13.91 13.49 1.87
N MET A 190 -12.86 12.97 2.52
CA MET A 190 -11.75 13.80 3.01
C MET A 190 -10.89 14.36 1.88
N LEU A 191 -10.67 13.57 0.82
CA LEU A 191 -9.95 14.05 -0.37
C LEU A 191 -10.76 15.10 -1.14
N ALA A 192 -12.08 14.95 -1.20
CA ALA A 192 -12.96 15.95 -1.79
C ALA A 192 -12.94 17.27 -1.01
N ASP A 193 -12.91 17.20 0.32
CA ASP A 193 -12.77 18.37 1.20
C ASP A 193 -11.40 19.06 1.05
N LEU A 194 -10.31 18.28 1.00
CA LEU A 194 -8.94 18.82 0.92
C LEU A 194 -8.60 19.48 -0.43
N PHE A 195 -9.09 18.91 -1.52
CA PHE A 195 -8.70 19.34 -2.88
C PHE A 195 -9.83 20.06 -3.61
N GLU A 196 -11.04 20.07 -3.05
CA GLU A 196 -12.23 20.75 -3.56
C GLU A 196 -12.38 20.59 -5.08
N THR A 197 -12.14 21.68 -5.82
CA THR A 197 -12.28 21.77 -7.28
C THR A 197 -11.26 20.95 -8.06
N LYS A 198 -10.11 20.63 -7.46
CA LYS A 198 -9.07 19.79 -8.06
C LYS A 198 -9.36 18.29 -7.90
N PHE A 199 -10.33 17.90 -7.07
CA PHE A 199 -10.66 16.50 -6.83
C PHE A 199 -11.62 15.95 -7.88
N THR A 200 -11.26 14.80 -8.46
CA THR A 200 -12.11 14.07 -9.39
C THR A 200 -12.23 12.60 -8.98
N ASP A 201 -13.44 12.05 -9.01
CA ASP A 201 -13.68 10.64 -8.74
C ASP A 201 -14.16 9.87 -9.99
N GLU A 202 -14.04 8.54 -9.94
CA GLU A 202 -14.43 7.65 -11.03
C GLU A 202 -15.93 7.72 -11.41
N GLU A 203 -16.81 8.08 -10.46
CA GLU A 203 -18.24 8.28 -10.69
C GLU A 203 -18.49 9.63 -11.38
N SER A 204 -17.77 10.68 -11.01
CA SER A 204 -17.79 12.00 -11.68
C SER A 204 -17.33 11.87 -13.14
N LEU A 205 -16.26 11.12 -13.39
CA LEU A 205 -15.73 10.89 -14.74
C LEU A 205 -16.70 10.08 -15.61
N ARG A 206 -17.29 9.01 -15.06
CA ARG A 206 -18.31 8.23 -15.78
C ARG A 206 -19.57 9.05 -16.03
N ALA A 207 -19.99 9.89 -15.09
CA ALA A 207 -21.13 10.78 -15.25
C ALA A 207 -20.85 11.86 -16.31
N ALA A 208 -19.65 12.43 -16.33
CA ALA A 208 -19.22 13.40 -17.34
C ALA A 208 -19.13 12.76 -18.74
N GLU A 209 -18.52 11.58 -18.87
CA GLU A 209 -18.47 10.84 -20.14
C GLU A 209 -19.87 10.41 -20.62
N ALA A 210 -20.76 10.03 -19.70
CA ALA A 210 -22.14 9.69 -20.03
C ALA A 210 -22.94 10.92 -20.50
N ALA A 211 -22.79 12.05 -19.81
CA ALA A 211 -23.40 13.32 -20.18
C ALA A 211 -22.87 13.83 -21.54
N GLU A 212 -21.57 13.70 -21.81
CA GLU A 212 -20.98 14.08 -23.09
C GLU A 212 -21.48 13.18 -24.25
N LYS A 213 -21.61 11.87 -24.00
CA LYS A 213 -22.20 10.92 -24.96
C LYS A 213 -23.68 11.21 -25.21
N GLU A 214 -24.44 11.63 -24.19
CA GLU A 214 -25.83 12.02 -24.35
C GLU A 214 -25.97 13.35 -25.10
N ASN A 215 -25.11 14.33 -24.82
CA ASN A 215 -25.10 15.61 -25.52
C ASN A 215 -24.70 15.45 -27.00
N LYS A 216 -23.77 14.54 -27.32
CA LYS A 216 -23.45 14.12 -28.70
C LYS A 216 -24.64 13.47 -29.41
N LYS A 217 -25.45 12.67 -28.71
CA LYS A 217 -26.70 12.09 -29.25
C LYS A 217 -27.78 13.15 -29.49
N ARG A 218 -27.87 14.18 -28.65
CA ARG A 218 -28.83 15.30 -28.85
C ARG A 218 -28.43 16.23 -30.00
N LYS A 219 -27.13 16.40 -30.26
CA LYS A 219 -26.62 17.21 -31.39
C LYS A 219 -26.71 16.53 -32.76
N HIS A 220 -26.85 15.21 -32.81
CA HIS A 220 -27.14 14.46 -34.03
C HIS A 220 -28.37 13.57 -33.82
N PRO A 221 -29.60 14.11 -33.97
CA PRO A 221 -30.76 13.25 -34.07
C PRO A 221 -30.51 12.34 -35.27
N ARG A 222 -30.53 11.02 -35.02
CA ARG A 222 -30.43 10.01 -36.09
C ARG A 222 -31.51 10.33 -37.11
N GLY A 223 -31.07 10.88 -38.24
CA GLY A 223 -31.91 11.19 -39.38
C GLY A 223 -32.65 9.93 -39.80
N ASP A 224 -33.96 10.10 -39.86
CA ASP A 224 -34.98 9.17 -40.32
C ASP A 224 -34.51 8.48 -41.62
N ARG A 225 -34.08 7.22 -41.53
CA ARG A 225 -33.71 6.45 -42.72
C ARG A 225 -35.00 6.06 -43.42
N GLY A 226 -35.29 6.83 -44.46
CA GLY A 226 -36.43 6.70 -45.34
C GLY A 226 -36.72 5.25 -45.75
N LYS A 227 -38.02 4.95 -45.71
CA LYS A 227 -38.66 3.80 -46.35
C LYS A 227 -38.24 3.74 -47.82
N LEU A 228 -37.49 2.71 -48.20
CA LEU A 228 -37.38 2.29 -49.60
C LEU A 228 -38.49 1.29 -49.89
N SER A 229 -39.52 1.74 -50.60
CA SER A 229 -40.54 0.87 -51.19
C SER A 229 -39.90 0.04 -52.31
N ARG A 230 -39.93 -1.29 -52.18
CA ARG A 230 -39.67 -2.20 -53.29
C ARG A 230 -40.91 -2.24 -54.18
N ARG A 231 -40.76 -1.82 -55.44
CA ARG A 231 -41.56 -2.29 -56.57
C ARG A 231 -40.75 -3.37 -57.29
#